data_AF-A0A7W1DK16-F1
#
_entry.id   AF-A0A7W1DK16-F1
#
_cell.length_a   1.000
_cell.length_b   1.000
_cell.length_c   1.000
_cell.angle_alpha   90.00
_cell.angle_beta   90.00
_cell.angle_gamma   90.00
#
_symmetry.space_group_name_H-M   'P 1'
#
loop_
_entity.id
_entity.type
_entity.pdbx_description
1 polymer ?
#
loop_
_entity_poly.entity_id
_entity_poly.type
_entity_poly.pdbx_seq_one_letter_code
_entity_poly.pdbx_strand_id
1 'polypeptide(L)' 'MITSTAEILIVEDDEVIMGTLAYNLSRNGFGVSQATSGADALRMARKLRPD' A
#
# COMPACT_ATOMS: atom_id res chain seq x y z
N MET A 1 -6.98 0.67 23.26
CA MET A 1 -7.67 0.10 22.09
C MET A 1 -6.64 -0.05 20.99
N ILE A 2 -6.34 -1.27 20.55
CA ILE A 2 -5.52 -1.49 19.35
C ILE A 2 -6.47 -1.68 18.16
N THR A 3 -6.79 -0.60 17.47
CA THR A 3 -7.40 -0.70 16.14
C THR A 3 -6.28 -1.07 15.18
N SER A 4 -6.17 -2.35 14.82
CA SER A 4 -5.27 -2.77 13.75
C SER A 4 -5.80 -2.19 12.45
N THR A 5 -5.18 -1.13 11.97
CA THR A 5 -5.45 -0.58 10.63
C THR A 5 -4.92 -1.59 9.62
N ALA A 6 -5.78 -2.07 8.73
CA ALA A 6 -5.32 -3.02 7.71
C ALA A 6 -4.29 -2.35 6.81
N GLU A 7 -3.19 -3.05 6.54
CA GLU A 7 -2.05 -2.56 5.78
C GLU A 7 -2.17 -3.03 4.32
N ILE A 8 -2.23 -2.10 3.38
CA ILE A 8 -2.41 -2.37 1.95
C ILE A 8 -1.13 -2.00 1.20
N LEU A 9 -0.62 -2.93 0.39
CA LEU A 9 0.47 -2.68 -0.55
C LEU A 9 -0.09 -2.49 -1.96
N ILE A 10 0.03 -1.27 -2.49
CA ILE A 10 -0.33 -0.91 -3.86
C ILE A 10 0.88 -1.17 -4.75
N VAL A 11 0.67 -1.91 -5.85
CA VAL A 11 1.69 -2.16 -6.87
C VAL A 11 1.17 -1.61 -8.19
N GLU A 12 1.75 -0.50 -8.62
CA GLU A 12 1.27 0.28 -9.77
C GLU A 12 2.45 0.99 -10.42
N ASP A 13 2.59 0.90 -11.75
CA ASP A 13 3.69 1.49 -12.51
C ASP A 13 3.40 2.94 -12.95
N ASP A 14 2.13 3.36 -12.94
CA ASP A 14 1.73 4.75 -13.15
C ASP A 14 1.60 5.54 -11.84
N GLU A 15 2.47 6.54 -11.64
CA GLU A 15 2.50 7.37 -10.43
C GLU A 15 1.19 8.17 -10.18
N VAL A 16 0.47 8.55 -11.23
CA VAL A 16 -0.78 9.31 -11.13
C VAL A 16 -1.90 8.42 -10.59
N ILE A 17 -2.00 7.20 -11.12
CA ILE A 17 -2.96 6.20 -10.64
C ILE A 17 -2.61 5.80 -9.21
N MET A 18 -1.32 5.55 -8.94
CA MET A 18 -0.82 5.17 -7.63
C MET A 18 -1.14 6.22 -6.55
N GLY A 19 -0.95 7.51 -6.87
CA GLY A 19 -1.30 8.61 -5.97
C GLY A 19 -2.80 8.69 -5.68
N THR A 20 -3.63 8.47 -6.69
CA THR A 20 -5.09 8.46 -6.55
C THR A 20 -5.56 7.32 -5.65
N LEU A 21 -5.03 6.12 -5.85
CA LEU A 21 -5.37 4.94 -5.04
C LEU A 21 -4.92 5.12 -3.58
N ALA A 22 -3.68 5.57 -3.36
CA ALA A 22 -3.15 5.76 -2.02
C ALA A 22 -3.90 6.84 -1.24
N TYR A 23 -4.28 7.94 -1.91
CA TYR A 23 -5.08 8.98 -1.30
C TYR A 23 -6.43 8.44 -0.82
N ASN A 24 -7.15 7.74 -1.70
CA ASN A 24 -8.47 7.18 -1.36
C ASN A 24 -8.38 6.15 -0.23
N LEU A 25 -7.40 5.25 -0.26
CA LEU A 25 -7.26 4.21 0.77
C LEU A 25 -6.83 4.79 2.13
N SER A 26 -5.89 5.73 2.14
CA SER A 26 -5.48 6.41 3.38
C SER A 26 -6.64 7.18 4.02
N ARG A 27 -7.47 7.84 3.21
CA ARG A 27 -8.69 8.54 3.67
C ARG A 27 -9.72 7.59 4.31
N ASN A 28 -9.72 6.32 3.94
CA ASN A 28 -10.60 5.29 4.51
C ASN A 28 -10.00 4.64 5.78
N GLY A 29 -8.84 5.12 6.26
CA GLY A 29 -8.23 4.64 7.51
C GLY A 29 -7.31 3.43 7.35
N PHE A 30 -6.92 3.09 6.12
CA PHE A 30 -5.94 2.03 5.85
C PHE A 30 -4.51 2.55 5.95
N GLY A 31 -3.60 1.68 6.41
CA GLY A 31 -2.17 1.88 6.20
C GLY A 31 -1.85 1.58 4.74
N VAL A 32 -1.15 2.48 4.06
CA VAL A 32 -0.85 2.32 2.63
C VAL A 32 0.64 2.36 2.39
N SER A 33 1.12 1.32 1.72
CA SER A 33 2.47 1.21 1.18
C SER A 33 2.41 1.15 -0.34
N GLN A 34 3.40 1.71 -1.02
CA GLN A 34 3.44 1.85 -2.48
C GLN A 34 4.70 1.20 -3.06
N ALA A 35 4.55 0.52 -4.19
CA ALA A 35 5.66 -0.03 -4.97
C ALA A 35 5.41 0.21 -6.47
N THR A 36 6.43 0.68 -7.17
CA THR A 36 6.40 0.93 -8.63
C THR A 36 6.98 -0.22 -9.44
N SER A 37 7.44 -1.28 -8.77
CA SER A 37 8.00 -2.46 -9.42
C SER A 37 7.60 -3.74 -8.67
N GLY A 38 7.46 -4.84 -9.40
CA GLY A 38 7.17 -6.15 -8.80
C GLY A 38 8.27 -6.63 -7.84
N ALA A 39 9.53 -6.30 -8.11
CA ALA A 39 10.66 -6.66 -7.25
C ALA A 39 10.58 -5.93 -5.90
N ASP A 40 10.30 -4.62 -5.92
CA ASP A 40 10.10 -3.83 -4.70
C ASP A 40 8.85 -4.29 -3.95
N ALA A 41 7.76 -4.58 -4.67
CA ALA A 41 6.53 -5.11 -4.10
C ALA A 41 6.75 -6.43 -3.36
N LEU A 42 7.44 -7.40 -3.97
CA LEU A 42 7.75 -8.68 -3.33
C LEU A 42 8.62 -8.50 -2.08
N ARG A 43 9.60 -7.59 -2.12
CA ARG A 43 10.44 -7.27 -0.96
C ARG A 43 9.61 -6.64 0.16
N MET A 44 8.71 -5.72 -0.19
CA MET A 44 7.84 -5.02 0.76
C MET A 44 6.79 -5.95 1.37
N ALA A 45 6.13 -6.78 0.56
CA ALA A 45 5.14 -7.74 1.03
C ALA A 45 5.71 -8.70 2.08
N ARG A 46 6.97 -9.16 1.89
CA ARG A 46 7.67 -10.01 2.86
C ARG A 46 7.97 -9.29 4.18
N LYS A 47 8.26 -7.98 4.12
CA LYS A 47 8.62 -7.17 5.29
C LYS A 47 7.40 -6.68 6.07
N LEU A 48 6.38 -6.22 5.35
CA LEU A 48 5.22 -5.52 5.90
C LEU A 48 4.06 -6.46 6.20
N ARG A 49 3.97 -7.61 5.51
CA ARG A 49 2.84 -8.55 5.60
C ARG A 49 1.48 -7.82 5.49
N PRO A 50 1.23 -7.14 4.36
CA PRO A 50 -0.06 -6.51 4.11
C PRO A 50 -1.19 -7.56 4.17
N ASP A 51 -2.38 -7.13 4.60
CA ASP A 51 -3.58 -7.97 4.77
C ASP A 51 -4.19 -8.44 3.44
#